data_AF-A0A9D7X5M2-F1
#
_entry.id   AF-A0A9D7X5M2-F1
#
_cell.length_a   1.000
_cell.length_b   1.000
_cell.length_c   1.000
_cell.angle_alpha   90.00
_cell.angle_beta   90.00
_cell.angle_gamma   90.00
#
_symmetry.space_group_name_H-M   'P 1'
#
loop_
_entity.id
_entity.type
_entity.pdbx_description
1 polymer ?
#
loop_
_entity_poly.entity_id
_entity_poly.type
_entity_poly.pdbx_seq_one_letter_code
_entity_poly.pdbx_strand_id
1 'polypeptide(L)'
;MRFLITIFSTVLSGMVLAQQPGTLDPTFNPSDAGFGLGDGTWGGYVYAMARQPDGKVIIGGQFGWHNGHIVGSLSRMNADGTRDETFQIGQIVSGQVFAIALQTDGKILLGGNFSSVNGVARYCLARLNADGSLDTGFDVGFNSMNETVIRSIAPQANGTIVIGGWFTSMGGVPRNNITRLLANGADDTNFDTGSGCSGQVLAVRNTGSGRVLVVGEFDSFNGVPRGGIVRVNTNGSIDPGFAAGAGINGGQIAALLEREDGSLYVGGRFTSFDGLPRQCTARLLANGTVDPTMGCRGTGSYREYGEREVHGGSSGWFLAHRWTVHDRWRHCQTLFCQALQHRRMGPHVSRGYRVQRRDPYHAASARWQGARWRRVRVLR
;
A
#
# COMPACT_ATOMS: atom_id res chain seq x y z
N MET A 1 6.35 -29.14 -73.32
CA MET A 1 6.31 -27.68 -73.11
C MET A 1 4.99 -27.31 -72.44
N ARG A 2 5.00 -27.09 -71.12
CA ARG A 2 4.23 -26.10 -70.34
C ARG A 2 4.30 -26.47 -68.86
N PHE A 3 4.82 -25.53 -68.08
CA PHE A 3 5.27 -25.66 -66.70
C PHE A 3 4.12 -25.53 -65.70
N LEU A 4 4.21 -26.33 -64.63
CA LEU A 4 3.49 -26.22 -63.37
C LEU A 4 3.84 -24.91 -62.66
N ILE A 5 2.84 -24.18 -62.15
CA ILE A 5 3.01 -23.25 -61.03
C ILE A 5 1.87 -23.51 -60.04
N THR A 6 2.19 -24.25 -58.99
CA THR A 6 1.34 -24.47 -57.82
C THR A 6 1.57 -23.31 -56.85
N ILE A 7 0.56 -22.48 -56.61
CA ILE A 7 0.63 -21.38 -55.63
C ILE A 7 0.44 -21.98 -54.23
N PHE A 8 1.53 -22.05 -53.47
CA PHE A 8 1.51 -22.39 -52.05
C PHE A 8 1.14 -21.12 -51.25
N SER A 9 -0.11 -21.02 -50.82
CA SER A 9 -0.56 -19.97 -49.90
C SER A 9 -0.11 -20.33 -48.48
N THR A 10 1.01 -19.78 -48.04
CA THR A 10 1.42 -19.83 -46.63
C THR A 10 0.49 -18.93 -45.81
N VAL A 11 -0.46 -19.55 -45.10
CA VAL A 11 -1.16 -18.90 -43.99
C VAL A 11 -0.13 -18.70 -42.89
N LEU A 12 0.36 -17.46 -42.75
CA LEU A 12 1.17 -17.04 -41.62
C LEU A 12 0.23 -16.94 -40.42
N SER A 13 -0.02 -18.07 -39.77
CA SER A 13 -0.70 -18.13 -38.48
C SER A 13 0.14 -17.32 -37.50
N GLY A 14 -0.29 -16.08 -37.22
CA GLY A 14 0.30 -15.26 -36.18
C GLY A 14 0.23 -16.03 -34.88
N MET A 15 1.36 -16.57 -34.45
CA MET A 15 1.53 -16.94 -33.05
C MET A 15 1.35 -15.65 -32.25
N VAL A 16 0.16 -15.46 -31.69
CA VAL A 16 0.01 -14.63 -30.51
C VAL A 16 0.84 -15.34 -29.45
N LEU A 17 2.12 -14.96 -29.37
CA LEU A 17 2.88 -15.12 -28.15
C LEU A 17 2.07 -14.33 -27.13
N ALA A 18 1.26 -15.03 -26.34
CA ALA A 18 0.69 -14.46 -25.14
C ALA A 18 1.87 -13.90 -24.35
N GLN A 19 2.01 -12.57 -24.36
CA GLN A 19 3.02 -11.88 -23.57
C GLN A 19 2.85 -12.33 -22.12
N GLN A 20 3.96 -12.53 -21.43
CA GLN A 20 3.92 -12.79 -19.99
C GLN A 20 3.08 -11.68 -19.32
N PRO A 21 2.23 -12.00 -18.33
CA PRO A 21 1.61 -10.96 -17.54
C PRO A 21 2.71 -10.11 -16.89
N GLY A 22 2.85 -8.84 -17.31
CA GLY A 22 3.78 -7.87 -16.72
C GLY A 22 4.84 -7.24 -17.63
N THR A 23 4.73 -7.26 -18.96
CA THR A 23 5.57 -6.40 -19.81
C THR A 23 5.20 -4.93 -19.61
N LEU A 24 6.18 -4.02 -19.65
CA LEU A 24 5.92 -2.58 -19.70
C LEU A 24 4.97 -2.27 -20.87
N ASP A 25 3.96 -1.45 -20.63
CA ASP A 25 3.04 -0.97 -21.67
C ASP A 25 3.70 0.24 -22.37
N PRO A 26 4.20 0.08 -23.61
CA PRO A 26 4.87 1.17 -24.32
C PRO A 26 3.90 2.26 -24.80
N THR A 27 2.58 2.03 -24.69
CA THR A 27 1.57 3.03 -25.02
C THR A 27 1.23 3.93 -23.83
N PHE A 28 1.74 3.60 -22.64
CA PHE A 28 1.58 4.41 -21.44
C PHE A 28 2.75 5.40 -21.29
N ASN A 29 2.43 6.67 -21.15
CA ASN A 29 3.32 7.83 -21.22
C ASN A 29 4.20 7.82 -22.48
N PRO A 30 3.61 7.80 -23.69
CA PRO A 30 4.35 7.59 -24.94
C PRO A 30 5.34 8.71 -25.30
N SER A 31 5.26 9.86 -24.62
CA SER A 31 6.25 10.94 -24.71
C SER A 31 7.55 10.62 -23.97
N ASP A 32 7.55 9.66 -23.04
CA ASP A 32 8.75 9.18 -22.36
C ASP A 32 9.43 8.12 -23.24
N ALA A 33 10.59 8.48 -23.80
CA ALA A 33 11.36 7.59 -24.65
C ALA A 33 11.99 6.41 -23.88
N GLY A 34 11.85 6.32 -22.55
CA GLY A 34 12.22 5.14 -21.76
C GLY A 34 13.71 4.80 -21.73
N PHE A 35 14.57 5.63 -22.33
CA PHE A 35 16.03 5.45 -22.43
C PHE A 35 16.81 6.55 -21.67
N GLY A 36 16.29 6.95 -20.51
CA GLY A 36 16.86 7.93 -19.57
C GLY A 36 16.17 7.82 -18.21
N LEU A 37 16.58 8.58 -17.19
CA LEU A 37 15.84 8.70 -15.93
C LEU A 37 14.43 9.20 -16.31
N GLY A 38 13.43 8.31 -16.32
CA GLY A 38 12.09 8.60 -16.86
C GLY A 38 11.54 9.95 -16.38
N ASP A 39 10.83 10.64 -17.27
CA ASP A 39 10.44 12.04 -17.06
C ASP A 39 9.20 12.21 -16.18
N GLY A 40 8.65 11.11 -15.65
CA GLY A 40 7.49 11.01 -14.75
C GLY A 40 7.54 11.98 -13.56
N THR A 41 7.63 11.53 -12.32
CA THR A 41 7.75 12.47 -11.18
C THR A 41 9.20 12.69 -10.76
N TRP A 42 9.64 13.95 -10.64
CA TRP A 42 10.99 14.30 -10.16
C TRP A 42 10.96 15.18 -8.90
N GLY A 43 11.97 15.01 -8.04
CA GLY A 43 12.11 15.77 -6.79
C GLY A 43 11.46 15.13 -5.55
N GLY A 44 11.04 13.87 -5.63
CA GLY A 44 10.66 13.07 -4.45
C GLY A 44 9.71 11.89 -4.77
N TYR A 45 8.73 11.63 -3.91
CA TYR A 45 7.93 10.40 -3.89
C TYR A 45 6.46 10.64 -4.21
N VAL A 46 5.83 9.72 -4.94
CA VAL A 46 4.36 9.60 -4.99
C VAL A 46 3.89 8.79 -3.78
N TYR A 47 2.95 9.34 -3.02
CA TYR A 47 2.39 8.68 -1.83
C TYR A 47 0.95 8.21 -2.03
N ALA A 48 0.19 8.88 -2.90
CA ALA A 48 -1.21 8.60 -3.15
C ALA A 48 -1.52 8.57 -4.64
N MET A 49 -2.43 7.68 -5.03
CA MET A 49 -2.98 7.61 -6.37
C MET A 49 -4.48 7.34 -6.31
N ALA A 50 -5.26 7.95 -7.19
CA ALA A 50 -6.69 7.69 -7.33
C ALA A 50 -7.07 7.60 -8.81
N ARG A 51 -7.72 6.50 -9.19
CA ARG A 51 -8.25 6.30 -10.54
C ARG A 51 -9.66 6.85 -10.63
N GLN A 52 -9.91 7.72 -11.61
CA GLN A 52 -11.22 8.30 -11.89
C GLN A 52 -12.05 7.40 -12.81
N PRO A 53 -13.39 7.54 -12.83
CA PRO A 53 -14.28 6.73 -13.67
C PRO A 53 -14.03 6.86 -15.18
N ASP A 54 -13.51 8.01 -15.61
CA ASP A 54 -13.14 8.31 -17.01
C ASP A 54 -11.80 7.67 -17.43
N GLY A 55 -11.14 6.95 -16.53
CA GLY A 55 -9.85 6.31 -16.77
C GLY A 55 -8.64 7.18 -16.46
N LYS A 56 -8.84 8.47 -16.13
CA LYS A 56 -7.76 9.35 -15.67
C LYS A 56 -7.25 8.92 -14.30
N VAL A 57 -6.02 9.32 -13.97
CA VAL A 57 -5.38 8.99 -12.69
C VAL A 57 -4.84 10.26 -12.06
N ILE A 58 -5.18 10.51 -10.79
CA ILE A 58 -4.60 11.58 -9.99
C ILE A 58 -3.49 10.99 -9.14
N ILE A 59 -2.34 11.64 -9.10
CA ILE A 59 -1.19 11.31 -8.27
C ILE A 59 -0.90 12.45 -7.31
N GLY A 60 -0.55 12.11 -6.07
CA GLY A 60 -0.18 13.07 -5.03
C GLY A 60 0.99 12.56 -4.21
N GLY A 61 1.82 13.46 -3.71
CA GLY A 61 3.02 13.05 -2.99
C GLY A 61 3.87 14.22 -2.49
N GLN A 62 5.18 14.03 -2.56
CA GLN A 62 6.20 15.05 -2.42
C GLN A 62 7.03 15.04 -3.71
N PHE A 63 6.59 15.75 -4.73
CA PHE A 63 7.35 15.91 -5.97
C PHE A 63 7.19 17.35 -6.47
N GLY A 64 8.12 17.80 -7.30
CA GLY A 64 8.07 19.14 -7.89
C GLY A 64 7.61 19.13 -9.34
N TRP A 65 7.87 18.02 -10.04
CA TRP A 65 7.79 17.94 -11.48
C TRP A 65 7.01 16.72 -11.94
N HIS A 66 6.32 16.84 -13.08
CA HIS A 66 5.69 15.76 -13.82
C HIS A 66 5.89 15.96 -15.33
N ASN A 67 6.52 15.01 -16.03
CA ASN A 67 6.82 15.06 -17.47
C ASN A 67 7.54 16.36 -17.88
N GLY A 68 8.55 16.76 -17.11
CA GLY A 68 9.30 18.00 -17.36
C GLY A 68 8.57 19.30 -17.03
N HIS A 69 7.37 19.26 -16.43
CA HIS A 69 6.62 20.44 -16.00
C HIS A 69 6.57 20.58 -14.48
N ILE A 70 6.67 21.81 -13.97
CA ILE A 70 6.47 22.10 -12.55
C ILE A 70 4.98 21.97 -12.22
N VAL A 71 4.64 21.02 -11.33
CA VAL A 71 3.26 20.76 -10.89
C VAL A 71 3.11 20.78 -9.37
N GLY A 72 4.21 20.68 -8.62
CA GLY A 72 4.17 20.50 -7.17
C GLY A 72 3.65 19.13 -6.77
N SER A 73 3.05 19.02 -5.58
CA SER A 73 2.70 17.73 -4.96
C SER A 73 1.44 17.03 -5.48
N LEU A 74 0.89 17.46 -6.63
CA LEU A 74 -0.32 16.89 -7.21
C LEU A 74 -0.29 16.99 -8.74
N SER A 75 -0.71 15.93 -9.44
CA SER A 75 -0.90 15.95 -10.89
C SER A 75 -2.01 15.00 -11.31
N ARG A 76 -2.62 15.25 -12.48
CA ARG A 76 -3.54 14.33 -13.13
C ARG A 76 -2.96 13.85 -14.46
N MET A 77 -3.15 12.57 -14.74
CA MET A 77 -2.79 11.90 -15.98
C MET A 77 -4.05 11.47 -16.74
N ASN A 78 -3.97 11.50 -18.06
CA ASN A 78 -4.89 10.84 -18.95
C ASN A 78 -4.74 9.31 -18.83
N ALA A 79 -5.67 8.56 -19.44
CA ALA A 79 -5.65 7.09 -19.40
C ALA A 79 -4.39 6.49 -20.06
N ASP A 80 -3.79 7.22 -21.00
CA ASP A 80 -2.55 6.87 -21.68
C ASP A 80 -1.29 7.32 -20.91
N GLY A 81 -1.43 7.82 -19.67
CA GLY A 81 -0.29 8.25 -18.85
C GLY A 81 0.28 9.63 -19.18
N THR A 82 -0.19 10.31 -20.23
CA THR A 82 0.19 11.70 -20.49
C THR A 82 -0.37 12.64 -19.43
N ARG A 83 0.31 13.75 -19.14
CA ARG A 83 -0.20 14.78 -18.22
C ARG A 83 -1.50 15.40 -18.76
N ASP A 84 -2.51 15.51 -17.91
CA ASP A 84 -3.75 16.20 -18.23
C ASP A 84 -3.59 17.72 -18.01
N GLU A 85 -3.43 18.46 -19.10
CA GLU A 85 -3.27 19.92 -19.08
C GLU A 85 -4.55 20.68 -18.75
N THR A 86 -5.71 20.03 -18.84
CA THR A 86 -7.01 20.65 -18.51
C THR A 86 -7.28 20.70 -17.02
N PHE A 87 -6.46 20.03 -16.20
CA PHE A 87 -6.61 20.02 -14.74
C PHE A 87 -6.06 21.32 -14.14
N GLN A 88 -6.97 22.15 -13.62
CA GLN A 88 -6.75 23.52 -13.14
C GLN A 88 -6.06 23.59 -11.78
N ILE A 89 -4.87 23.00 -11.66
CA ILE A 89 -3.96 23.32 -10.55
C ILE A 89 -3.23 24.60 -10.92
N GLY A 90 -3.82 25.74 -10.54
CA GLY A 90 -3.29 27.07 -10.81
C GLY A 90 -1.94 27.35 -10.13
N GLN A 91 -1.64 26.67 -9.02
CA GLN A 91 -0.31 26.62 -8.38
C GLN A 91 -0.22 25.50 -7.32
N ILE A 92 1.00 25.00 -7.14
CA ILE A 92 1.51 23.98 -6.22
C ILE A 92 0.68 23.79 -4.93
N VAL A 93 0.35 22.53 -4.60
CA VAL A 93 0.01 22.15 -3.22
C VAL A 93 1.27 22.28 -2.37
N SER A 94 1.27 23.22 -1.41
CA SER A 94 2.47 23.55 -0.62
C SER A 94 2.62 22.61 0.57
N GLY A 95 3.30 21.48 0.33
CA GLY A 95 3.54 20.42 1.30
C GLY A 95 3.31 19.04 0.70
N GLN A 96 3.10 18.03 1.52
CA GLN A 96 2.98 16.63 1.08
C GLN A 96 1.52 16.20 1.00
N VAL A 97 1.15 15.52 -0.07
CA VAL A 97 -0.17 14.87 -0.20
C VAL A 97 -0.01 13.37 0.09
N PHE A 98 -0.64 12.88 1.15
CA PHE A 98 -0.58 11.48 1.58
C PHE A 98 -1.83 10.68 1.22
N ALA A 99 -2.95 11.34 0.96
CA ALA A 99 -4.22 10.71 0.62
C ALA A 99 -4.95 11.47 -0.47
N ILE A 100 -5.53 10.72 -1.41
CA ILE A 100 -6.48 11.23 -2.40
C ILE A 100 -7.71 10.33 -2.35
N ALA A 101 -8.91 10.92 -2.29
CA ALA A 101 -10.16 10.18 -2.37
C ALA A 101 -11.14 10.88 -3.32
N LEU A 102 -11.90 10.09 -4.07
CA LEU A 102 -12.93 10.59 -4.98
C LEU A 102 -14.29 10.54 -4.32
N GLN A 103 -15.06 11.61 -4.47
CA GLN A 103 -16.47 11.66 -4.12
C GLN A 103 -17.34 11.25 -5.31
N THR A 104 -18.58 10.82 -5.04
CA THR A 104 -19.53 10.39 -6.06
C THR A 104 -19.99 11.52 -6.99
N ASP A 105 -19.87 12.77 -6.55
CA ASP A 105 -20.16 13.97 -7.33
C ASP A 105 -18.98 14.43 -8.22
N GLY A 106 -17.90 13.65 -8.26
CA GLY A 106 -16.70 13.95 -9.04
C GLY A 106 -15.71 14.89 -8.34
N LYS A 107 -16.01 15.38 -7.13
CA LYS A 107 -15.03 16.14 -6.34
C LYS A 107 -13.92 15.25 -5.80
N ILE A 108 -12.78 15.88 -5.52
CA ILE A 108 -11.55 15.19 -5.12
C ILE A 108 -11.11 15.72 -3.76
N LEU A 109 -10.96 14.84 -2.79
CA LEU A 109 -10.45 15.17 -1.45
C LEU A 109 -8.96 14.90 -1.39
N LEU A 110 -8.21 15.84 -0.82
CA LEU A 110 -6.77 15.77 -0.60
C LEU A 110 -6.48 15.78 0.89
N GLY A 111 -5.69 14.82 1.36
CA GLY A 111 -5.22 14.73 2.74
C GLY A 111 -3.71 14.68 2.78
N GLY A 112 -3.09 15.35 3.74
CA GLY A 112 -1.64 15.33 3.86
C GLY A 112 -1.09 16.21 4.97
N ASN A 113 0.11 16.70 4.75
CA ASN A 113 0.77 17.72 5.55
C ASN A 113 1.15 18.88 4.63
N PHE A 114 0.19 19.77 4.38
CA PHE A 114 0.33 20.93 3.49
C PHE A 114 -0.36 22.14 4.10
N SER A 115 0.06 23.34 3.67
CA SER A 115 -0.42 24.62 4.19
C SER A 115 -1.39 25.34 3.25
N SER A 116 -1.34 25.04 1.96
CA SER A 116 -2.14 25.73 0.95
C SER A 116 -2.34 24.91 -0.31
N VAL A 117 -3.40 25.27 -1.04
CA VAL A 117 -3.77 24.73 -2.35
C VAL A 117 -4.11 25.91 -3.24
N ASN A 118 -3.48 26.02 -4.42
CA ASN A 118 -3.66 27.16 -5.34
C ASN A 118 -3.50 28.53 -4.64
N GLY A 119 -2.52 28.65 -3.73
CA GLY A 119 -2.24 29.89 -2.99
C GLY A 119 -3.24 30.22 -1.87
N VAL A 120 -4.33 29.48 -1.72
CA VAL A 120 -5.30 29.65 -0.63
C VAL A 120 -4.90 28.77 0.55
N ALA A 121 -4.88 29.36 1.75
CA ALA A 121 -4.58 28.63 2.98
C ALA A 121 -5.60 27.50 3.20
N ARG A 122 -5.09 26.27 3.24
CA ARG A 122 -5.84 25.03 3.46
C ARG A 122 -4.89 24.07 4.16
N TYR A 123 -5.11 23.84 5.44
CA TYR A 123 -4.20 23.03 6.24
C TYR A 123 -4.63 21.57 6.21
N CYS A 124 -3.75 20.71 5.69
CA CYS A 124 -3.79 19.25 5.76
C CYS A 124 -4.99 18.53 5.10
N LEU A 125 -6.09 19.23 4.82
CA LEU A 125 -7.27 18.72 4.16
C LEU A 125 -7.86 19.79 3.23
N ALA A 126 -8.15 19.40 1.99
CA ALA A 126 -8.76 20.27 1.00
C ALA A 126 -9.68 19.45 0.09
N ARG A 127 -10.58 20.15 -0.59
CA ARG A 127 -11.41 19.58 -1.66
C ARG A 127 -11.22 20.35 -2.95
N LEU A 128 -11.09 19.63 -4.06
CA LEU A 128 -11.08 20.17 -5.41
C LEU A 128 -12.38 19.80 -6.12
N ASN A 129 -12.78 20.65 -7.06
CA ASN A 129 -13.77 20.30 -8.08
C ASN A 129 -13.17 19.31 -9.09
N ALA A 130 -14.01 18.70 -9.92
CA ALA A 130 -13.60 17.71 -10.91
C ALA A 130 -12.58 18.25 -11.94
N ASP A 131 -12.57 19.57 -12.17
CA ASP A 131 -11.62 20.26 -13.04
C ASP A 131 -10.29 20.59 -12.34
N GLY A 132 -10.16 20.37 -11.03
CA GLY A 132 -8.95 20.66 -10.25
C GLY A 132 -8.94 22.02 -9.56
N SER A 133 -9.93 22.88 -9.81
CA SER A 133 -10.10 24.12 -9.06
C SER A 133 -10.42 23.85 -7.59
N LEU A 134 -10.00 24.73 -6.70
CA LEU A 134 -10.24 24.58 -5.25
C LEU A 134 -11.71 24.83 -4.93
N ASP A 135 -12.35 23.93 -4.18
CA ASP A 135 -13.64 24.17 -3.56
C ASP A 135 -13.45 25.03 -2.31
N THR A 136 -13.59 26.35 -2.47
CA THR A 136 -13.40 27.29 -1.37
C THR A 136 -14.47 27.18 -0.29
N GLY A 137 -15.62 26.56 -0.58
CA GLY A 137 -16.70 26.32 0.39
C GLY A 137 -16.43 25.17 1.35
N PHE A 138 -15.38 24.37 1.09
CA PHE A 138 -14.94 23.29 1.97
C PHE A 138 -13.73 23.74 2.79
N ASP A 139 -13.98 24.09 4.05
CA ASP A 139 -12.95 24.41 5.04
C ASP A 139 -13.28 23.71 6.36
N VAL A 140 -12.32 22.92 6.83
CA VAL A 140 -12.46 22.03 7.99
C VAL A 140 -11.94 22.70 9.27
N GLY A 141 -11.33 23.89 9.15
CA GLY A 141 -10.88 24.67 10.30
C GLY A 141 -9.63 24.13 10.99
N PHE A 142 -8.84 23.27 10.31
CA PHE A 142 -7.46 23.07 10.72
C PHE A 142 -6.72 24.41 10.59
N ASN A 143 -6.04 24.83 11.66
CA ASN A 143 -5.40 26.15 11.75
C ASN A 143 -3.87 26.07 11.66
N SER A 144 -3.32 24.85 11.58
CA SER A 144 -1.90 24.59 11.56
C SER A 144 -1.61 23.25 10.89
N MET A 145 -0.45 23.15 10.25
CA MET A 145 0.11 21.88 9.78
C MET A 145 1.14 21.30 10.77
N ASN A 146 1.49 22.04 11.83
CA ASN A 146 2.35 21.53 12.90
C ASN A 146 1.51 20.56 13.74
N GLU A 147 1.98 19.32 13.87
CA GLU A 147 1.29 18.22 14.59
C GLU A 147 -0.04 17.74 13.98
N THR A 148 -0.35 18.15 12.75
CA THR A 148 -1.53 17.68 12.01
C THR A 148 -1.11 17.06 10.69
N VAL A 149 -1.45 15.79 10.49
CA VAL A 149 -1.22 15.05 9.25
C VAL A 149 -2.44 14.18 8.96
N ILE A 150 -3.10 14.40 7.83
CA ILE A 150 -4.16 13.51 7.36
C ILE A 150 -3.53 12.39 6.52
N ARG A 151 -3.69 11.14 6.93
CA ARG A 151 -3.12 9.95 6.26
C ARG A 151 -4.13 9.17 5.46
N SER A 152 -5.41 9.28 5.79
CA SER A 152 -6.45 8.52 5.10
C SER A 152 -7.78 9.26 5.13
N ILE A 153 -8.49 9.17 4.01
CA ILE A 153 -9.81 9.76 3.79
C ILE A 153 -10.71 8.66 3.23
N ALA A 154 -11.90 8.50 3.80
CA ALA A 154 -12.92 7.56 3.35
C ALA A 154 -14.26 8.28 3.18
N PRO A 155 -14.58 8.76 1.96
CA PRO A 155 -15.90 9.29 1.62
C PRO A 155 -16.96 8.19 1.77
N GLN A 156 -18.13 8.54 2.28
CA GLN A 156 -19.25 7.63 2.49
C GLN A 156 -20.40 7.95 1.53
N ALA A 157 -21.25 6.95 1.25
CA ALA A 157 -22.32 7.07 0.26
C ALA A 157 -23.40 8.13 0.62
N ASN A 158 -23.57 8.42 1.90
CA ASN A 158 -24.43 9.46 2.43
C ASN A 158 -23.80 10.88 2.37
N GLY A 159 -22.60 11.02 1.80
CA GLY A 159 -21.89 12.29 1.66
C GLY A 159 -21.02 12.68 2.85
N THR A 160 -21.05 11.96 3.97
CA THR A 160 -20.10 12.18 5.08
C THR A 160 -18.72 11.67 4.71
N ILE A 161 -17.69 12.17 5.39
CA ILE A 161 -16.28 11.87 5.08
C ILE A 161 -15.57 11.50 6.36
N VAL A 162 -15.04 10.29 6.45
CA VAL A 162 -14.23 9.87 7.61
C VAL A 162 -12.77 10.18 7.32
N ILE A 163 -12.09 10.82 8.27
CA ILE A 163 -10.67 11.14 8.16
C ILE A 163 -9.89 10.48 9.30
N GLY A 164 -8.69 10.04 8.97
CA GLY A 164 -7.75 9.44 9.91
C GLY A 164 -6.34 9.96 9.68
N GLY A 165 -5.58 10.11 10.77
CA GLY A 165 -4.25 10.68 10.69
C GLY A 165 -3.56 10.82 12.04
N TRP A 166 -2.63 11.77 12.12
CA TRP A 166 -2.04 12.24 13.37
C TRP A 166 -2.54 13.65 13.62
N PHE A 167 -3.45 13.81 14.57
CA PHE A 167 -4.00 15.08 15.01
C PHE A 167 -4.73 14.88 16.34
N THR A 168 -4.81 15.94 17.15
CA THR A 168 -5.47 15.90 18.47
C THR A 168 -6.68 16.84 18.55
N SER A 169 -6.85 17.70 17.55
CA SER A 169 -7.99 18.62 17.48
C SER A 169 -8.33 18.99 16.04
N MET A 170 -9.55 19.49 15.85
CA MET A 170 -10.05 20.03 14.60
C MET A 170 -10.92 21.26 14.92
N GLY A 171 -10.59 22.43 14.36
CA GLY A 171 -11.29 23.67 14.72
C GLY A 171 -11.24 24.01 16.22
N GLY A 172 -10.20 23.58 16.93
CA GLY A 172 -10.07 23.71 18.39
C GLY A 172 -10.87 22.69 19.21
N VAL A 173 -11.69 21.84 18.56
CA VAL A 173 -12.42 20.76 19.23
C VAL A 173 -11.54 19.52 19.34
N PRO A 174 -11.40 18.89 20.52
CA PRO A 174 -10.63 17.67 20.67
C PRO A 174 -11.14 16.53 19.77
N ARG A 175 -10.25 16.02 18.93
CA ARG A 175 -10.48 14.89 18.00
C ARG A 175 -9.18 14.12 17.89
N ASN A 176 -9.13 12.93 18.49
CA ASN A 176 -7.90 12.15 18.58
C ASN A 176 -7.77 11.19 17.40
N ASN A 177 -7.03 11.64 16.37
CA ASN A 177 -6.55 10.88 15.23
C ASN A 177 -7.63 10.35 14.27
N ILE A 178 -8.91 10.48 14.61
CA ILE A 178 -10.06 10.13 13.77
C ILE A 178 -11.23 11.08 14.03
N THR A 179 -11.95 11.44 12.97
CA THR A 179 -13.30 12.07 13.06
C THR A 179 -14.07 11.82 11.77
N ARG A 180 -15.36 12.21 11.75
CA ARG A 180 -16.18 12.26 10.55
C ARG A 180 -16.64 13.69 10.29
N LEU A 181 -16.68 14.06 9.02
CA LEU A 181 -17.13 15.35 8.52
C LEU A 181 -18.46 15.18 7.80
N LEU A 182 -19.28 16.22 7.85
CA LEU A 182 -20.40 16.43 6.95
C LEU A 182 -19.91 16.76 5.54
N ALA A 183 -20.82 16.70 4.56
CA ALA A 183 -20.50 16.94 3.15
C ALA A 183 -19.92 18.34 2.87
N ASN A 184 -20.17 19.33 3.73
CA ASN A 184 -19.62 20.68 3.64
C ASN A 184 -18.27 20.86 4.37
N GLY A 185 -17.77 19.82 5.06
CA GLY A 185 -16.52 19.88 5.82
C GLY A 185 -16.69 20.23 7.30
N ALA A 186 -17.91 20.52 7.75
CA ALA A 186 -18.17 20.70 9.17
C ALA A 186 -18.01 19.38 9.94
N ASP A 187 -17.66 19.45 11.22
CA ASP A 187 -17.56 18.28 12.10
C ASP A 187 -18.93 17.60 12.27
N ASP A 188 -18.97 16.27 12.14
CA ASP A 188 -20.18 15.48 12.41
C ASP A 188 -20.18 15.04 13.88
N THR A 189 -20.84 15.83 14.72
CA THR A 189 -20.93 15.60 16.16
C THR A 189 -21.68 14.32 16.54
N ASN A 190 -22.40 13.69 15.61
CA ASN A 190 -23.04 12.39 15.84
C ASN A 190 -22.06 11.21 15.72
N PHE A 191 -20.84 11.46 15.26
CA PHE A 191 -19.76 10.48 15.22
C PHE A 191 -18.83 10.69 16.43
N ASP A 192 -19.27 10.21 17.58
CA ASP A 192 -18.52 10.34 18.84
C ASP A 192 -17.63 9.11 19.07
N THR A 193 -16.32 9.32 18.95
CA THR A 193 -15.30 8.29 19.20
C THR A 193 -14.80 8.29 20.65
N GLY A 194 -15.37 9.12 21.53
CA GLY A 194 -14.88 9.36 22.88
C GLY A 194 -13.42 9.83 22.86
N SER A 195 -12.52 9.14 23.59
CA SER A 195 -11.10 9.47 23.56
C SER A 195 -10.37 9.10 22.25
N GLY A 196 -11.05 8.46 21.29
CA GLY A 196 -10.51 8.16 19.97
C GLY A 196 -9.36 7.15 19.99
N CYS A 197 -8.47 7.21 19.01
CA CYS A 197 -7.27 6.37 18.97
C CYS A 197 -6.17 6.98 19.83
N SER A 198 -5.48 6.16 20.64
CA SER A 198 -4.34 6.59 21.45
C SER A 198 -3.07 6.93 20.66
N GLY A 199 -3.11 6.77 19.34
CA GLY A 199 -1.99 7.03 18.43
C GLY A 199 -2.47 7.19 17.00
N GLN A 200 -1.52 7.35 16.07
CA GLN A 200 -1.80 7.73 14.69
C GLN A 200 -2.64 6.67 13.96
N VAL A 201 -3.66 7.13 13.25
CA VAL A 201 -4.40 6.32 12.28
C VAL A 201 -3.69 6.38 10.93
N LEU A 202 -3.40 5.21 10.36
CA LEU A 202 -2.73 5.08 9.06
C LEU A 202 -3.74 4.85 7.94
N ALA A 203 -4.85 4.14 8.22
CA ALA A 203 -5.89 3.92 7.23
C ALA A 203 -7.29 3.87 7.87
N VAL A 204 -8.25 4.47 7.20
CA VAL A 204 -9.69 4.28 7.42
C VAL A 204 -10.32 3.64 6.19
N ARG A 205 -11.23 2.68 6.39
CA ARG A 205 -11.92 1.95 5.30
C ARG A 205 -13.38 1.75 5.65
N ASN A 206 -14.27 2.05 4.71
CA ASN A 206 -15.69 1.71 4.87
C ASN A 206 -15.88 0.20 4.71
N THR A 207 -16.63 -0.44 5.60
CA THR A 207 -16.86 -1.90 5.61
C THR A 207 -18.33 -2.28 5.39
N GLY A 208 -19.11 -1.36 4.81
CA GLY A 208 -20.55 -1.52 4.57
C GLY A 208 -21.43 -1.11 5.77
N SER A 209 -22.68 -0.77 5.48
CA SER A 209 -23.66 -0.28 6.48
C SER A 209 -23.19 0.95 7.28
N GLY A 210 -22.32 1.77 6.69
CA GLY A 210 -21.76 2.97 7.32
C GLY A 210 -20.73 2.73 8.43
N ARG A 211 -20.31 1.47 8.65
CA ARG A 211 -19.22 1.12 9.58
C ARG A 211 -17.86 1.39 8.99
N VAL A 212 -16.89 1.66 9.86
CA VAL A 212 -15.53 2.03 9.46
C VAL A 212 -14.53 1.11 10.15
N LEU A 213 -13.64 0.48 9.38
CA LEU A 213 -12.45 -0.17 9.88
C LEU A 213 -11.31 0.85 9.96
N VAL A 214 -10.66 0.89 11.10
CA VAL A 214 -9.58 1.82 11.45
C VAL A 214 -8.35 1.00 11.76
N VAL A 215 -7.22 1.32 11.13
CA VAL A 215 -5.92 0.68 11.38
C VAL A 215 -4.81 1.71 11.53
N GLY A 216 -3.80 1.41 12.34
CA GLY A 216 -2.71 2.33 12.58
C GLY A 216 -1.71 1.89 13.63
N GLU A 217 -1.05 2.88 14.23
CA GLU A 217 -0.12 2.77 15.36
C GLU A 217 -0.81 3.32 16.61
N PHE A 218 -1.67 2.51 17.21
CA PHE A 218 -2.37 2.81 18.45
C PHE A 218 -2.55 1.54 19.29
N ASP A 219 -2.61 1.68 20.61
CA ASP A 219 -2.77 0.55 21.53
C ASP A 219 -4.22 0.44 22.04
N SER A 220 -4.98 1.53 21.97
CA SER A 220 -6.37 1.57 22.42
C SER A 220 -7.25 2.46 21.56
N PHE A 221 -8.55 2.18 21.61
CA PHE A 221 -9.61 3.01 21.08
C PHE A 221 -10.64 3.28 22.17
N ASN A 222 -10.92 4.56 22.44
CA ASN A 222 -11.80 5.00 23.51
C ASN A 222 -11.45 4.37 24.87
N GLY A 223 -10.15 4.26 25.17
CA GLY A 223 -9.62 3.61 26.39
C GLY A 223 -9.70 2.07 26.41
N VAL A 224 -10.34 1.42 25.44
CA VAL A 224 -10.40 -0.04 25.34
C VAL A 224 -9.18 -0.57 24.59
N PRO A 225 -8.45 -1.58 25.11
CA PRO A 225 -7.33 -2.20 24.40
C PRO A 225 -7.75 -2.71 23.01
N ARG A 226 -7.16 -2.11 21.98
CA ARG A 226 -7.42 -2.37 20.55
C ARG A 226 -6.15 -2.05 19.78
N GLY A 227 -5.15 -2.91 19.89
CA GLY A 227 -3.87 -2.72 19.24
C GLY A 227 -4.00 -2.68 17.72
N GLY A 228 -3.75 -1.51 17.14
CA GLY A 228 -3.59 -1.24 15.71
C GLY A 228 -4.80 -1.51 14.81
N ILE A 229 -5.93 -1.97 15.36
CA ILE A 229 -7.14 -2.25 14.59
C ILE A 229 -8.41 -2.15 15.44
N VAL A 230 -9.43 -1.51 14.88
CA VAL A 230 -10.79 -1.47 15.43
C VAL A 230 -11.79 -1.25 14.30
N ARG A 231 -12.99 -1.83 14.42
CA ARG A 231 -14.14 -1.45 13.59
C ARG A 231 -15.10 -0.64 14.45
N VAL A 232 -15.62 0.45 13.91
CA VAL A 232 -16.53 1.36 14.59
C VAL A 232 -17.86 1.46 13.84
N ASN A 233 -18.92 1.68 14.61
CA ASN A 233 -20.29 1.90 14.14
C ASN A 233 -20.47 3.29 13.53
N THR A 234 -21.65 3.52 12.95
CA THR A 234 -22.03 4.80 12.33
C THR A 234 -22.03 5.97 13.30
N ASN A 235 -22.04 5.73 14.61
CA ASN A 235 -21.99 6.75 15.66
C ASN A 235 -20.60 6.90 16.29
N GLY A 236 -19.56 6.22 15.80
CA GLY A 236 -18.19 6.28 16.35
C GLY A 236 -17.89 5.28 17.47
N SER A 237 -18.91 4.59 18.01
CA SER A 237 -18.72 3.53 19.01
C SER A 237 -18.04 2.29 18.44
N ILE A 238 -17.33 1.51 19.27
CA ILE A 238 -16.73 0.23 18.87
C ILE A 238 -17.83 -0.74 18.40
N ASP A 239 -17.64 -1.40 17.26
CA ASP A 239 -18.49 -2.50 16.79
C ASP A 239 -18.16 -3.80 17.54
N PRO A 240 -19.03 -4.30 18.45
CA PRO A 240 -18.77 -5.54 19.17
C PRO A 240 -18.79 -6.79 18.26
N GLY A 241 -19.39 -6.69 17.07
CA GLY A 241 -19.37 -7.75 16.05
C GLY A 241 -18.01 -7.89 15.35
N PHE A 242 -17.04 -7.02 15.65
CA PHE A 242 -15.65 -7.16 15.23
C PHE A 242 -14.76 -7.58 16.41
N ALA A 243 -14.67 -8.88 16.60
CA ALA A 243 -13.95 -9.55 17.67
C ALA A 243 -12.43 -9.66 17.39
N ALA A 244 -11.76 -8.53 17.13
CA ALA A 244 -10.30 -8.48 17.02
C ALA A 244 -9.54 -8.62 18.37
N GLY A 245 -10.28 -8.84 19.47
CA GLY A 245 -9.74 -8.91 20.82
C GLY A 245 -8.84 -7.72 21.16
N ALA A 246 -7.68 -7.99 21.77
CA ALA A 246 -6.68 -6.97 22.10
C ALA A 246 -5.93 -6.41 20.88
N GLY A 247 -6.11 -6.99 19.68
CA GLY A 247 -5.40 -6.59 18.47
C GLY A 247 -3.91 -6.94 18.51
N ILE A 248 -3.06 -6.17 17.85
CA ILE A 248 -1.61 -6.41 17.80
C ILE A 248 -0.89 -5.98 19.09
N ASN A 249 0.23 -6.63 19.42
CA ASN A 249 1.05 -6.28 20.59
C ASN A 249 2.00 -5.10 20.31
N GLY A 250 1.44 -3.90 20.20
CA GLY A 250 2.18 -2.69 19.89
C GLY A 250 2.74 -2.68 18.46
N GLY A 251 3.36 -1.56 18.09
CA GLY A 251 3.78 -1.31 16.72
C GLY A 251 2.61 -0.86 15.85
N GLN A 252 2.53 -1.32 14.60
CA GLN A 252 1.57 -0.76 13.64
C GLN A 252 1.02 -1.80 12.67
N ILE A 253 -0.20 -1.58 12.20
CA ILE A 253 -0.73 -2.19 10.98
C ILE A 253 -0.62 -1.17 9.85
N ALA A 254 0.28 -1.43 8.91
CA ALA A 254 0.62 -0.52 7.81
C ALA A 254 -0.02 -0.93 6.47
N ALA A 255 -0.45 -2.19 6.36
CA ALA A 255 -1.08 -2.72 5.15
C ALA A 255 -2.33 -3.52 5.51
N LEU A 256 -3.37 -3.37 4.70
CA LEU A 256 -4.63 -4.08 4.80
C LEU A 256 -5.10 -4.48 3.40
N LEU A 257 -5.55 -5.71 3.25
CA LEU A 257 -6.31 -6.17 2.09
C LEU A 257 -7.61 -6.83 2.57
N GLU A 258 -8.75 -6.29 2.17
CA GLU A 258 -10.06 -6.89 2.38
C GLU A 258 -10.45 -7.77 1.18
N ARG A 259 -11.01 -8.94 1.45
CA ARG A 259 -11.55 -9.85 0.44
C ARG A 259 -13.06 -9.68 0.32
N GLU A 260 -13.63 -10.17 -0.78
CA GLU A 260 -15.08 -10.18 -1.02
C GLU A 260 -15.88 -10.95 0.06
N ASP A 261 -15.26 -11.93 0.71
CA ASP A 261 -15.86 -12.68 1.83
C ASP A 261 -15.79 -11.92 3.17
N GLY A 262 -15.29 -10.69 3.18
CA GLY A 262 -15.08 -9.86 4.36
C GLY A 262 -13.85 -10.22 5.19
N SER A 263 -13.11 -11.30 4.85
CA SER A 263 -11.86 -11.63 5.53
C SER A 263 -10.76 -10.63 5.18
N LEU A 264 -9.83 -10.42 6.11
CA LEU A 264 -8.81 -9.39 6.03
C LEU A 264 -7.41 -10.04 6.07
N TYR A 265 -6.48 -9.53 5.27
CA TYR A 265 -5.05 -9.70 5.52
C TYR A 265 -4.50 -8.40 6.09
N VAL A 266 -3.86 -8.49 7.26
CA VAL A 266 -3.15 -7.37 7.89
C VAL A 266 -1.66 -7.61 7.83
N GLY A 267 -0.89 -6.55 7.59
CA GLY A 267 0.56 -6.55 7.57
C GLY A 267 1.12 -5.34 8.30
N GLY A 268 2.22 -5.53 9.04
CA GLY A 268 2.82 -4.46 9.82
C GLY A 268 3.94 -4.90 10.75
N ARG A 269 4.22 -4.09 11.77
CA ARG A 269 5.24 -4.35 12.79
C ARG A 269 4.54 -4.85 14.05
N PHE A 270 4.47 -6.17 14.24
CA PHE A 270 3.94 -6.84 15.44
C PHE A 270 4.43 -8.28 15.50
N THR A 271 4.36 -8.91 16.68
CA THR A 271 4.79 -10.31 16.89
C THR A 271 3.67 -11.21 17.39
N SER A 272 2.53 -10.65 17.79
CA SER A 272 1.30 -11.36 18.10
C SER A 272 0.06 -10.55 17.71
N PHE A 273 -1.05 -11.26 17.58
CA PHE A 273 -2.40 -10.70 17.41
C PHE A 273 -3.33 -11.42 18.37
N ASP A 274 -3.99 -10.67 19.26
CA ASP A 274 -4.86 -11.17 20.31
C ASP A 274 -4.20 -12.28 21.15
N GLY A 275 -2.93 -12.04 21.52
CA GLY A 275 -2.09 -13.00 22.24
C GLY A 275 -1.55 -14.17 21.41
N LEU A 276 -2.06 -14.41 20.19
CA LEU A 276 -1.59 -15.48 19.32
C LEU A 276 -0.32 -15.09 18.55
N PRO A 277 0.72 -15.93 18.48
CA PRO A 277 1.93 -15.63 17.72
C PRO A 277 1.68 -15.37 16.23
N ARG A 278 2.08 -14.18 15.76
CA ARG A 278 1.91 -13.70 14.38
C ARG A 278 3.08 -12.77 14.03
N GLN A 279 3.97 -13.22 13.15
CA GLN A 279 5.16 -12.44 12.75
C GLN A 279 4.80 -11.51 11.59
N CYS A 280 4.51 -10.24 11.92
CA CYS A 280 4.26 -9.15 10.97
C CYS A 280 3.02 -9.28 10.07
N THR A 281 2.35 -10.43 10.06
CA THR A 281 1.17 -10.68 9.21
C THR A 281 0.15 -11.53 9.96
N ALA A 282 -1.13 -11.28 9.67
CA ALA A 282 -2.23 -12.13 10.11
C ALA A 282 -3.35 -12.11 9.07
N ARG A 283 -4.10 -13.22 9.01
CA ARG A 283 -5.41 -13.25 8.36
C ARG A 283 -6.49 -13.21 9.44
N LEU A 284 -7.48 -12.36 9.27
CA LEU A 284 -8.66 -12.25 10.13
C LEU A 284 -9.88 -12.71 9.33
N LEU A 285 -10.81 -13.38 9.99
CA LEU A 285 -12.14 -13.67 9.44
C LEU A 285 -12.98 -12.38 9.40
N ALA A 286 -14.14 -12.40 8.74
CA ALA A 286 -15.01 -11.23 8.59
C ALA A 286 -15.52 -10.64 9.92
N ASN A 287 -15.58 -11.47 10.96
CA ASN A 287 -15.89 -11.07 12.33
C ASN A 287 -14.66 -10.51 13.09
N GLY A 288 -13.50 -10.37 12.46
CA GLY A 288 -12.29 -9.84 13.07
C GLY A 288 -11.44 -10.83 13.88
N THR A 289 -11.91 -12.05 14.14
CA THR A 289 -11.10 -13.05 14.84
C THR A 289 -9.96 -13.54 13.96
N VAL A 290 -8.82 -13.87 14.55
CA VAL A 290 -7.69 -14.46 13.83
C VAL A 290 -8.12 -15.77 13.19
N ASP A 291 -7.88 -15.91 11.88
CA ASP A 291 -8.10 -17.16 11.18
C ASP A 291 -7.11 -18.23 11.67
N PRO A 292 -7.58 -19.34 12.28
CA PRO A 292 -6.70 -20.38 12.79
C PRO A 292 -6.09 -21.24 11.67
N THR A 293 -6.69 -21.25 10.47
CA THR A 293 -6.23 -22.05 9.33
C THR A 293 -4.97 -21.47 8.69
N MET A 294 -4.81 -20.14 8.78
CA MET A 294 -3.54 -19.45 8.54
C MET A 294 -2.66 -19.57 9.79
N GLY A 295 -2.21 -20.79 10.08
CA GLY A 295 -1.08 -20.96 10.95
C GLY A 295 0.14 -20.35 10.28
N CYS A 296 0.84 -19.43 10.96
CA CYS A 296 2.26 -19.21 10.68
C CYS A 296 3.05 -20.48 11.07
N ARG A 297 2.77 -21.63 10.44
CA ARG A 297 3.71 -22.76 10.39
C ARG A 297 4.80 -22.38 9.37
N GLY A 298 5.52 -21.31 9.68
CA GLY A 298 6.30 -20.58 8.68
C GLY A 298 7.23 -19.52 9.25
N THR A 299 7.58 -19.58 10.54
CA THR A 299 8.93 -19.23 10.97
C THR A 299 9.34 -20.36 11.88
N GLY A 300 10.27 -21.21 11.44
CA GLY A 300 10.67 -22.39 12.18
C GLY A 300 10.99 -22.07 13.63
N SER A 301 10.17 -22.56 14.55
CA SER A 301 10.75 -23.16 15.75
C SER A 301 11.56 -24.34 15.24
N TYR A 302 12.87 -24.18 15.03
CA TYR A 302 13.71 -25.35 15.00
C TYR A 302 13.61 -25.93 16.41
N ARG A 303 12.83 -27.01 16.58
CA ARG A 303 13.10 -27.92 17.68
C ARG A 303 14.51 -28.40 17.42
N GLU A 304 15.43 -28.09 18.33
CA GLU A 304 16.71 -28.77 18.44
C GLU A 304 16.40 -30.27 18.56
N TYR A 305 16.35 -30.98 17.43
CA TYR A 305 16.76 -32.36 17.42
C TYR A 305 18.28 -32.29 17.42
N GLY A 306 18.84 -32.33 18.63
CA GLY A 306 20.25 -32.60 18.81
C GLY A 306 20.53 -33.98 18.24
N GLU A 307 20.96 -34.03 16.97
CA GLU A 307 21.78 -35.14 16.52
C GLU A 307 23.10 -35.04 17.30
N ARG A 308 23.24 -35.92 18.30
CA ARG A 308 24.54 -36.22 18.90
C ARG A 308 25.40 -36.84 17.80
N GLU A 309 26.16 -36.03 17.09
CA GLU A 309 27.44 -36.48 16.54
C GLU A 309 28.50 -36.32 17.62
N VAL A 310 28.84 -37.44 18.24
CA VAL A 310 30.03 -37.55 19.10
C VAL A 310 31.24 -37.53 18.16
N HIS A 311 31.85 -36.36 18.00
CA HIS A 311 33.23 -36.27 17.56
C HIS A 311 34.02 -35.44 18.57
N GLY A 312 34.96 -36.12 19.23
CA GLY A 312 35.83 -35.54 20.24
C GLY A 312 36.85 -34.57 19.64
N GLY A 313 37.40 -33.74 20.52
CA GLY A 313 38.65 -33.00 20.27
C GLY A 313 38.50 -31.50 20.07
N SER A 314 38.83 -30.77 21.14
CA SER A 314 39.51 -29.47 21.16
C SER A 314 38.93 -28.25 20.40
N SER A 315 38.47 -27.28 21.22
CA SER A 315 38.64 -25.82 21.11
C SER A 315 38.15 -25.08 19.85
N GLY A 316 37.11 -24.24 20.03
CA GLY A 316 36.73 -23.21 19.06
C GLY A 316 35.57 -22.35 19.53
N TRP A 317 35.74 -21.02 19.49
CA TRP A 317 34.85 -19.98 20.00
C TRP A 317 33.46 -19.94 19.32
N PHE A 318 32.42 -19.58 20.09
CA PHE A 318 31.07 -19.32 19.57
C PHE A 318 30.95 -17.92 18.95
N LEU A 319 30.53 -17.83 17.69
CA LEU A 319 30.03 -16.58 17.09
C LEU A 319 28.51 -16.69 16.91
N ALA A 320 27.75 -16.00 17.76
CA ALA A 320 26.30 -15.87 17.59
C ALA A 320 26.02 -14.79 16.53
N HIS A 321 25.60 -15.18 15.32
CA HIS A 321 25.11 -14.21 14.34
C HIS A 321 23.69 -13.73 14.72
N ARG A 322 23.62 -12.48 15.15
CA ARG A 322 22.39 -11.73 15.43
C ARG A 322 21.72 -11.35 14.11
N TRP A 323 20.63 -12.02 13.77
CA TRP A 323 19.83 -11.68 12.58
C TRP A 323 19.01 -10.41 12.81
N THR A 324 19.26 -9.37 12.01
CA THR A 324 18.55 -8.09 12.09
C THR A 324 17.14 -8.19 11.51
N VAL A 325 16.28 -7.25 11.88
CA VAL A 325 14.85 -7.18 11.52
C VAL A 325 14.63 -7.11 10.00
N HIS A 326 15.64 -6.68 9.23
CA HIS A 326 15.55 -6.42 7.79
C HIS A 326 15.38 -7.71 6.95
N ASP A 327 16.04 -8.81 7.32
CA ASP A 327 16.02 -10.06 6.54
C ASP A 327 14.70 -10.83 6.66
N ARG A 328 13.94 -10.59 7.74
CA ARG A 328 12.62 -11.21 7.97
C ARG A 328 11.53 -10.63 7.08
N TRP A 329 11.73 -9.39 6.63
CA TRP A 329 10.75 -8.65 5.83
C TRP A 329 10.68 -9.15 4.38
N ARG A 330 11.84 -9.47 3.77
CA ARG A 330 11.92 -9.98 2.38
C ARG A 330 11.23 -11.34 2.20
N HIS A 331 11.22 -12.20 3.22
CA HIS A 331 10.58 -13.51 3.12
C HIS A 331 9.04 -13.42 3.21
N CYS A 332 8.53 -12.48 4.00
CA CYS A 332 7.08 -12.23 4.11
C CYS A 332 6.49 -11.62 2.84
N GLN A 333 7.26 -10.80 2.11
CA GLN A 333 6.85 -10.27 0.79
C GLN A 333 6.58 -11.39 -0.21
N THR A 334 7.39 -12.46 -0.21
CA THR A 334 7.20 -13.61 -1.11
C THR A 334 5.86 -14.31 -0.85
N LEU A 335 5.46 -14.47 0.41
CA LEU A 335 4.16 -15.07 0.77
C LEU A 335 2.98 -14.15 0.43
N PHE A 336 3.13 -12.84 0.62
CA PHE A 336 2.12 -11.85 0.20
C PHE A 336 1.91 -11.87 -1.32
N CYS A 337 3.00 -11.96 -2.09
CA CYS A 337 2.94 -12.11 -3.55
C CYS A 337 2.33 -13.46 -3.99
N GLN A 338 2.61 -14.55 -3.29
CA GLN A 338 2.01 -15.86 -3.59
C GLN A 338 0.50 -15.88 -3.31
N ALA A 339 0.04 -15.22 -2.25
CA ALA A 339 -1.39 -15.08 -1.96
C ALA A 339 -2.13 -14.29 -3.05
N LEU A 340 -1.47 -13.32 -3.69
CA LEU A 340 -2.00 -12.60 -4.87
C LEU A 340 -2.03 -13.47 -6.14
N GLN A 341 -1.05 -14.38 -6.32
CA GLN A 341 -0.93 -15.24 -7.50
C GLN A 341 -1.94 -16.40 -7.56
N HIS A 342 -2.52 -16.83 -6.42
CA HIS A 342 -3.56 -17.87 -6.40
C HIS A 342 -4.87 -17.47 -7.09
N ARG A 343 -4.99 -16.26 -7.67
CA ARG A 343 -6.12 -15.87 -8.52
C ARG A 343 -6.18 -16.58 -9.88
N ARG A 344 -5.19 -17.38 -10.29
CA ARG A 344 -5.25 -18.14 -11.55
C ARG A 344 -4.35 -19.36 -11.53
N MET A 345 -4.73 -20.49 -10.91
CA MET A 345 -4.36 -21.85 -11.38
C MET A 345 -5.22 -22.90 -10.65
N GLY A 346 -5.83 -23.81 -11.42
CA GLY A 346 -6.44 -25.05 -10.91
C GLY A 346 -5.40 -26.04 -10.38
N PRO A 347 -5.83 -27.19 -9.83
CA PRO A 347 -4.98 -28.04 -9.00
C PRO A 347 -3.95 -28.80 -9.86
N HIS A 348 -2.67 -28.50 -9.67
CA HIS A 348 -1.59 -29.36 -10.14
C HIS A 348 -0.62 -29.72 -9.00
N VAL A 349 -0.33 -31.02 -8.96
CA VAL A 349 0.52 -31.75 -8.01
C VAL A 349 1.94 -31.18 -7.98
N SER A 350 2.41 -30.77 -6.79
CA SER A 350 3.76 -30.24 -6.59
C SER A 350 4.80 -31.38 -6.52
N ARG A 351 5.68 -31.50 -7.52
CA ARG A 351 6.98 -32.18 -7.38
C ARG A 351 8.02 -31.17 -6.87
N GLY A 352 8.78 -31.56 -5.85
CA GLY A 352 9.70 -30.69 -5.11
C GLY A 352 10.89 -30.19 -5.96
N TYR A 353 11.24 -28.91 -5.79
CA TYR A 353 12.46 -28.31 -6.31
C TYR A 353 13.40 -27.93 -5.16
N ARG A 354 14.67 -28.34 -5.28
CA ARG A 354 15.76 -28.06 -4.35
C ARG A 354 16.56 -26.87 -4.90
N VAL A 355 16.62 -25.76 -4.16
CA VAL A 355 17.41 -24.57 -4.53
C VAL A 355 18.78 -24.64 -3.83
N GLN A 356 19.87 -24.76 -4.60
CA GLN A 356 21.24 -24.55 -4.10
C GLN A 356 21.58 -23.05 -4.15
N ARG A 357 22.06 -22.49 -3.02
CA ARG A 357 22.52 -21.10 -2.89
C ARG A 357 23.85 -20.87 -3.60
N ARG A 358 24.04 -19.68 -4.19
CA ARG A 358 25.33 -19.07 -4.55
C ARG A 358 25.47 -17.73 -3.81
N ASP A 359 26.62 -17.51 -3.19
CA ASP A 359 26.95 -16.29 -2.43
C ASP A 359 27.17 -15.06 -3.31
N PRO A 360 27.01 -13.82 -2.79
CA PRO A 360 26.84 -12.63 -3.59
C PRO A 360 28.00 -11.63 -3.42
N TYR A 361 29.18 -11.88 -3.98
CA TYR A 361 30.14 -10.80 -4.29
C TYR A 361 31.04 -11.27 -5.45
N HIS A 362 31.05 -10.48 -6.53
CA HIS A 362 31.93 -10.45 -7.71
C HIS A 362 31.14 -10.44 -9.02
N ALA A 363 31.15 -9.27 -9.68
CA ALA A 363 30.72 -9.13 -11.06
C ALA A 363 31.73 -9.84 -11.98
N ALA A 364 31.25 -10.84 -12.73
CA ALA A 364 31.96 -11.40 -13.86
C ALA A 364 30.98 -11.43 -15.05
N SER A 365 31.32 -10.74 -16.14
CA SER A 365 30.60 -10.84 -17.40
C SER A 365 30.90 -12.21 -18.03
N ALA A 366 29.87 -12.89 -18.53
CA ALA A 366 30.02 -14.14 -19.26
C ALA A 366 29.29 -14.03 -20.61
N ARG A 367 30.02 -14.25 -21.70
CA ARG A 367 29.50 -14.39 -23.07
C ARG A 367 29.29 -15.88 -23.36
N TRP A 368 28.15 -16.23 -23.95
CA TRP A 368 27.75 -17.62 -24.20
C TRP A 368 28.34 -18.13 -25.52
N GLN A 369 29.15 -19.19 -25.47
CA GLN A 369 29.44 -20.05 -26.61
C GLN A 369 29.44 -21.53 -26.16
N GLY A 370 28.60 -22.33 -26.83
CA GLY A 370 28.75 -23.78 -27.03
C GLY A 370 29.24 -24.66 -25.87
N ALA A 371 28.31 -25.31 -25.18
CA ALA A 371 28.41 -26.64 -24.58
C ALA A 371 29.74 -27.08 -23.91
N ARG A 372 30.03 -26.56 -22.70
CA ARG A 372 30.56 -27.21 -21.47
C ARG A 372 31.45 -26.24 -20.66
N TRP A 373 31.21 -26.13 -19.35
CA TRP A 373 32.02 -25.31 -18.44
C TRP A 373 33.34 -26.02 -18.06
N ARG A 374 34.50 -25.39 -18.32
CA ARG A 374 35.79 -25.78 -17.71
C ARG A 374 36.22 -24.73 -16.69
N ARG A 375 36.75 -25.19 -15.55
CA ARG A 375 37.31 -24.34 -14.47
C ARG A 375 38.62 -23.72 -14.95
N VAL A 376 38.73 -22.39 -14.96
CA VAL A 376 39.99 -21.67 -15.17
C VAL A 376 40.61 -21.36 -13.81
N ARG A 377 41.89 -21.72 -13.63
CA ARG A 377 42.67 -21.46 -12.42
C ARG A 377 43.18 -20.02 -12.49
N VAL A 378 42.89 -19.19 -11.49
CA VAL A 378 43.47 -17.84 -11.39
C VAL A 378 44.86 -17.97 -10.73
N LEU A 379 45.89 -17.48 -11.42
CA LEU A 379 47.22 -17.29 -10.83
C LEU A 379 47.22 -16.02 -9.96
N ARG A 380 48.02 -16.06 -8.89
CA ARG A 380 47.98 -15.19 -7.70
C ARG A 380 47.97 -13.69 -7.98
#